data_AF-A0AAU0UK00-F1
#
_entry.id   AF-A0AAU0UK00-F1
#
_cell.length_a   1.000
_cell.length_b   1.000
_cell.length_c   1.000
_cell.angle_alpha   90.00
_cell.angle_beta   90.00
_cell.angle_gamma   90.00
#
_symmetry.space_group_name_H-M   'P 1'
#
loop_
_entity.id
_entity.type
_entity.pdbx_description
1 polymer ?
#
loop_
_entity_poly.entity_id
_entity_poly.type
_entity_poly.pdbx_seq_one_letter_code
_entity_poly.pdbx_strand_id
1 'polypeptide(L)'
;MIAHDFEYYKPEFLEEALEIYRVLESEGKKPVYYGGGTEIITMARVNNFFTKAVIDIKGIPECRKMEFEGDQLVIGAGVTLTDIGESGLFPMLGAAGGRIADHSVQGKITLGGNIAGTIIYHEAILPLLHALRNQLGLTGPKPGCENGDCGACTVLVDGWPIKSCLMLAVEAVDHEITTVEGLQGALVQQAFVDNWAFQCGYCTSGFLMVCHSLATIHPDADDLTIQAWLQSNLCRCTGYEEIKNAVKAVLAGQSS
;
A
#
# COMPACT_ATOMS: atom_id res chain seq x y z
N MET A 1 -18.50 14.05 21.56
CA MET A 1 -18.71 13.45 22.89
C MET A 1 -18.90 11.96 22.67
N ILE A 2 -18.24 11.10 23.45
CA ILE A 2 -18.47 9.65 23.35
C ILE A 2 -19.91 9.39 23.81
N ALA A 3 -20.68 8.63 23.05
CA ALA A 3 -22.13 8.50 23.24
C ALA A 3 -22.52 7.54 24.38
N HIS A 4 -21.55 6.96 25.10
CA HIS A 4 -21.75 5.97 26.14
C HIS A 4 -20.78 6.18 27.31
N ASP A 5 -21.16 5.71 28.49
CA ASP A 5 -20.32 5.74 29.68
C ASP A 5 -19.25 4.65 29.64
N PHE A 6 -18.07 4.97 30.18
CA PHE A 6 -16.96 4.03 30.35
C PHE A 6 -16.14 4.43 31.58
N GLU A 7 -15.46 3.45 32.16
CA GLU A 7 -14.50 3.65 33.25
C GLU A 7 -13.16 4.12 32.69
N TYR A 8 -12.49 5.06 33.35
CA TYR A 8 -11.20 5.60 32.91
C TYR A 8 -10.12 5.32 33.94
N TYR A 9 -9.05 4.65 33.51
CA TYR A 9 -7.92 4.25 34.33
C TYR A 9 -6.66 4.97 33.83
N LYS A 10 -5.82 5.43 34.76
CA LYS A 10 -4.57 6.12 34.46
C LYS A 10 -3.43 5.53 35.30
N PRO A 11 -2.95 4.32 34.97
CA PRO A 11 -1.86 3.67 35.68
C PRO A 11 -0.56 4.46 35.58
N GLU A 12 0.31 4.30 36.56
CA GLU A 12 1.64 4.91 36.58
C GLU A 12 2.71 3.99 35.96
N PHE A 13 2.47 2.67 36.01
CA PHE A 13 3.43 1.64 35.59
C PHE A 13 2.82 0.65 34.59
N LEU A 14 3.68 0.00 33.80
CA LEU A 14 3.25 -0.96 32.78
C LEU A 14 2.55 -2.18 33.41
N GLU A 15 3.07 -2.72 34.51
CA GLU A 15 2.50 -3.87 35.20
C GLU A 15 1.09 -3.58 35.71
N GLU A 16 0.86 -2.38 36.22
CA GLU A 16 -0.45 -1.92 36.67
C GLU A 16 -1.43 -1.85 35.49
N ALA A 17 -1.01 -1.29 34.35
CA ALA A 17 -1.83 -1.23 33.15
C ALA A 17 -2.22 -2.62 32.62
N LEU A 18 -1.29 -3.58 32.69
CA LEU A 18 -1.54 -4.98 32.30
C LEU A 18 -2.50 -5.67 33.25
N GLU A 19 -2.35 -5.47 34.55
CA GLU A 19 -3.23 -6.07 35.55
C GLU A 19 -4.66 -5.52 35.45
N ILE A 20 -4.80 -4.20 35.34
CA ILE A 20 -6.09 -3.54 35.12
C ILE A 20 -6.77 -4.12 33.87
N TYR A 21 -6.03 -4.27 32.77
CA TYR A 21 -6.59 -4.86 31.54
C TYR A 21 -7.13 -6.26 31.77
N ARG A 22 -6.35 -7.15 32.37
CA ARG A 22 -6.76 -8.55 32.63
C ARG A 22 -8.01 -8.63 33.50
N VAL A 23 -8.07 -7.82 34.56
CA VAL A 23 -9.23 -7.76 35.44
C VAL A 23 -10.47 -7.32 34.67
N LEU A 24 -10.39 -6.20 33.95
CA LEU A 24 -11.53 -5.64 33.21
C LEU A 24 -11.96 -6.55 32.05
N GLU A 25 -11.02 -7.24 31.41
CA GLU A 25 -11.31 -8.24 30.38
C GLU A 25 -12.08 -9.43 30.97
N SER A 26 -11.66 -9.93 32.13
CA SER A 26 -12.36 -11.01 32.85
C SER A 26 -13.78 -10.63 33.29
N GLU A 27 -14.02 -9.33 33.53
CA GLU A 27 -15.34 -8.76 33.81
C GLU A 27 -16.18 -8.51 32.54
N GLY A 28 -15.66 -8.81 31.35
CA GLY A 28 -16.34 -8.60 30.07
C GLY A 28 -16.48 -7.13 29.67
N LYS A 29 -15.63 -6.23 30.22
CA LYS A 29 -15.69 -4.79 29.93
C LYS A 29 -15.06 -4.38 28.61
N LYS A 30 -14.35 -5.30 27.94
CA LYS A 30 -13.63 -5.05 26.66
C LYS A 30 -12.69 -3.84 26.78
N PRO A 31 -11.76 -3.84 27.76
CA PRO A 31 -10.88 -2.70 27.99
C PRO A 31 -10.04 -2.39 26.76
N VAL A 32 -9.70 -1.12 26.57
CA VAL A 32 -8.79 -0.67 25.52
C VAL A 32 -7.69 0.22 26.08
N TYR A 33 -6.49 0.08 25.52
CA TYR A 33 -5.39 0.99 25.81
C TYR A 33 -5.53 2.29 25.00
N TYR A 34 -5.20 3.39 25.64
CA TYR A 34 -5.22 4.74 25.07
C TYR A 34 -3.82 5.35 25.22
N GLY A 35 -2.95 5.11 24.23
CA GLY A 35 -1.62 5.71 24.12
C GLY A 35 -1.55 6.84 23.07
N GLY A 36 -2.59 6.93 22.29
CA GLY A 36 -2.90 7.83 21.18
C GLY A 36 -4.35 7.49 20.82
N GLY A 37 -4.87 8.02 19.73
CA GLY A 37 -6.15 7.50 19.21
C GLY A 37 -7.24 8.54 19.11
N THR A 38 -7.05 9.48 18.17
CA THR A 38 -8.11 10.37 17.71
C THR A 38 -9.32 9.59 17.18
N GLU A 39 -9.13 8.33 16.79
CA GLU A 39 -10.17 7.42 16.37
C GLU A 39 -11.10 6.93 17.47
N ILE A 40 -10.65 6.68 18.71
CA ILE A 40 -11.54 6.16 19.75
C ILE A 40 -12.71 7.13 19.95
N ILE A 41 -12.37 8.42 20.05
CA ILE A 41 -13.35 9.50 20.17
C ILE A 41 -14.20 9.62 18.91
N THR A 42 -13.61 9.44 17.72
CA THR A 42 -14.30 9.61 16.44
C THR A 42 -15.25 8.45 16.14
N MET A 43 -14.79 7.20 16.30
CA MET A 43 -15.54 5.97 16.11
C MET A 43 -16.64 5.80 17.15
N ALA A 44 -16.38 6.17 18.41
CA ALA A 44 -17.42 6.15 19.43
C ALA A 44 -18.52 7.21 19.20
N ARG A 45 -18.22 8.33 18.51
CA ARG A 45 -19.25 9.31 18.10
C ARG A 45 -20.18 8.76 17.01
N VAL A 46 -19.69 7.90 16.14
CA VAL A 46 -20.46 7.28 15.06
C VAL A 46 -21.01 5.89 15.43
N ASN A 47 -21.01 5.55 16.73
CA ASN A 47 -21.48 4.27 17.27
C ASN A 47 -20.81 3.04 16.64
N ASN A 48 -19.59 3.18 16.12
CA ASN A 48 -18.83 2.11 15.48
C ASN A 48 -17.73 1.52 16.38
N PHE A 49 -17.68 1.96 17.64
CA PHE A 49 -16.75 1.47 18.64
C PHE A 49 -17.42 1.55 20.01
N PHE A 50 -17.32 0.47 20.79
CA PHE A 50 -17.90 0.38 22.13
C PHE A 50 -16.92 -0.28 23.08
N THR A 51 -16.62 0.41 24.18
CA THR A 51 -15.84 -0.10 25.30
C THR A 51 -16.51 0.30 26.61
N LYS A 52 -16.37 -0.51 27.65
CA LYS A 52 -16.78 -0.11 29.01
C LYS A 52 -15.60 0.39 29.85
N ALA A 53 -14.37 0.29 29.35
CA ALA A 53 -13.20 0.78 30.07
C ALA A 53 -12.05 1.23 29.14
N VAL A 54 -11.41 2.33 29.52
CA VAL A 54 -10.26 2.92 28.82
C VAL A 54 -9.09 3.01 29.79
N ILE A 55 -7.92 2.55 29.37
CA ILE A 55 -6.68 2.56 30.14
C ILE A 55 -5.69 3.50 29.46
N ASP A 56 -5.48 4.69 30.03
CA ASP A 56 -4.56 5.72 29.51
C ASP A 56 -3.11 5.38 29.86
N ILE A 57 -2.33 5.01 28.84
CA ILE A 57 -0.92 4.64 28.98
C ILE A 57 0.03 5.81 28.68
N LYS A 58 -0.48 7.00 28.33
CA LYS A 58 0.37 8.14 27.93
C LYS A 58 1.24 8.67 29.07
N GLY A 59 0.88 8.36 30.31
CA GLY A 59 1.64 8.72 31.51
C GLY A 59 2.75 7.74 31.88
N ILE A 60 2.75 6.54 31.31
CA ILE A 60 3.69 5.47 31.65
C ILE A 60 5.05 5.78 30.98
N PRO A 61 6.15 5.95 31.73
CA PRO A 61 7.46 6.31 31.18
C PRO A 61 7.96 5.37 30.09
N GLU A 62 7.79 4.07 30.28
CA GLU A 62 8.17 3.00 29.35
C GLU A 62 7.43 3.13 28.02
N CYS A 63 6.17 3.57 28.04
CA CYS A 63 5.39 3.82 26.83
C CYS A 63 5.82 5.11 26.10
N ARG A 64 6.60 5.99 26.72
CA ARG A 64 7.08 7.25 26.12
C ARG A 64 8.56 7.20 25.69
N LYS A 65 9.21 6.06 25.84
CA LYS A 65 10.63 5.88 25.52
C LYS A 65 10.86 5.96 24.01
N MET A 66 11.89 6.68 23.58
CA MET A 66 12.37 6.63 22.19
C MET A 66 13.90 6.62 22.22
N GLU A 67 14.52 5.46 22.02
CA GLU A 67 15.97 5.30 22.09
C GLU A 67 16.47 4.11 21.29
N PHE A 68 17.78 4.06 21.06
CA PHE A 68 18.42 2.91 20.44
C PHE A 68 18.80 1.86 21.49
N GLU A 69 18.35 0.62 21.27
CA GLU A 69 18.79 -0.56 22.00
C GLU A 69 19.61 -1.43 21.02
N GLY A 70 20.93 -1.24 21.04
CA GLY A 70 21.82 -1.85 20.05
C GLY A 70 21.64 -1.22 18.67
N ASP A 71 21.25 -2.03 17.69
CA ASP A 71 20.95 -1.61 16.30
C ASP A 71 19.46 -1.33 16.07
N GLN A 72 18.62 -1.46 17.10
CA GLN A 72 17.18 -1.26 17.01
C GLN A 72 16.76 0.08 17.61
N LEU A 73 15.92 0.83 16.90
CA LEU A 73 15.24 2.00 17.47
C LEU A 73 13.95 1.51 18.14
N VAL A 74 13.88 1.64 19.46
CA VAL A 74 12.69 1.35 20.24
C VAL A 74 11.85 2.61 20.36
N ILE A 75 10.59 2.53 19.94
CA ILE A 75 9.61 3.62 20.03
C ILE A 75 8.43 3.14 20.85
N GLY A 76 8.22 3.74 22.02
CA GLY A 76 7.10 3.44 22.89
C GLY A 76 5.75 3.81 22.28
N ALA A 77 4.70 3.07 22.66
CA ALA A 77 3.36 3.25 22.08
C ALA A 77 2.72 4.64 22.33
N GLY A 78 3.20 5.36 23.34
CA GLY A 78 2.79 6.71 23.72
C GLY A 78 3.67 7.83 23.14
N VAL A 79 4.66 7.52 22.30
CA VAL A 79 5.49 8.53 21.62
C VAL A 79 4.69 9.18 20.48
N THR A 80 4.56 10.50 20.52
CA THR A 80 3.79 11.25 19.52
C THR A 80 4.58 11.51 18.23
N LEU A 81 3.89 11.86 17.14
CA LEU A 81 4.57 12.26 15.90
C LEU A 81 5.44 13.50 16.09
N THR A 82 5.02 14.41 16.97
CA THR A 82 5.83 15.57 17.39
C THR A 82 7.10 15.11 18.11
N ASP A 83 6.98 14.20 19.10
CA ASP A 83 8.15 13.67 19.83
C ASP A 83 9.14 12.99 18.86
N ILE A 84 8.64 12.22 17.88
CA ILE A 84 9.46 11.60 16.83
C ILE A 84 10.22 12.65 16.02
N GLY A 85 9.51 13.69 15.56
CA GLY A 85 10.11 14.78 14.77
C GLY A 85 11.16 15.57 15.54
N GLU A 86 10.92 15.84 16.82
CA GLU A 86 11.81 16.62 17.69
C GLU A 86 13.00 15.80 18.19
N SER A 87 12.88 14.47 18.30
CA SER A 87 13.95 13.60 18.79
C SER A 87 15.25 13.69 17.97
N GLY A 88 15.13 13.91 16.66
CA GLY A 88 16.25 13.87 15.72
C GLY A 88 16.93 12.50 15.57
N LEU A 89 16.47 11.47 16.29
CA LEU A 89 17.10 10.14 16.32
C LEU A 89 16.98 9.39 14.99
N PHE A 90 15.90 9.65 14.24
CA PHE A 90 15.66 9.06 12.92
C PHE A 90 15.08 10.13 11.96
N PRO A 91 15.93 10.92 11.28
CA PRO A 91 15.48 12.11 10.54
C PRO A 91 14.43 11.84 9.45
N MET A 92 14.56 10.72 8.74
CA MET A 92 13.58 10.34 7.71
C MET A 92 12.19 10.05 8.28
N LEU A 93 12.13 9.42 9.46
CA LEU A 93 10.88 9.11 10.14
C LEU A 93 10.26 10.39 10.69
N GLY A 94 11.05 11.31 11.26
CA GLY A 94 10.60 12.63 11.66
C GLY A 94 10.03 13.44 10.50
N ALA A 95 10.73 13.45 9.35
CA ALA A 95 10.26 14.14 8.15
C ALA A 95 8.97 13.53 7.56
N ALA A 96 8.82 12.21 7.62
CA ALA A 96 7.59 11.53 7.23
C ALA A 96 6.44 11.84 8.18
N GLY A 97 6.66 11.73 9.50
CA GLY A 97 5.68 12.04 10.54
C GLY A 97 5.19 13.49 10.49
N GLY A 98 6.08 14.44 10.22
CA GLY A 98 5.73 15.86 10.09
C GLY A 98 4.81 16.20 8.91
N ARG A 99 4.62 15.27 7.96
CA ARG A 99 3.66 15.40 6.85
C ARG A 99 2.27 14.81 7.17
N ILE A 100 2.12 14.14 8.31
CA ILE A 100 0.87 13.51 8.72
C ILE A 100 0.07 14.49 9.58
N ALA A 101 -1.16 14.79 9.16
CA ALA A 101 -2.07 15.72 9.86
C ALA A 101 -1.47 17.13 10.10
N ASP A 102 -2.25 18.03 10.71
CA ASP A 102 -1.75 19.32 11.15
C ASP A 102 -1.03 19.22 12.51
N HIS A 103 -0.22 20.22 12.83
CA HIS A 103 0.59 20.24 14.06
C HIS A 103 -0.22 20.09 15.35
N SER A 104 -1.47 20.56 15.41
CA SER A 104 -2.30 20.45 16.62
C SER A 104 -2.77 19.01 16.90
N VAL A 105 -2.71 18.16 15.87
CA VAL A 105 -3.07 16.75 15.92
C VAL A 105 -1.81 15.87 16.05
N GLN A 106 -0.68 16.28 15.47
CA GLN A 106 0.61 15.57 15.59
C GLN A 106 1.05 15.34 17.04
N GLY A 107 0.78 16.28 17.95
CA GLY A 107 1.06 16.12 19.39
C GLY A 107 0.11 15.17 20.14
N LYS A 108 -0.81 14.50 19.43
CA LYS A 108 -1.78 13.54 19.98
C LYS A 108 -1.74 12.19 19.27
N ILE A 109 -1.38 12.18 17.98
CA ILE A 109 -1.17 10.95 17.22
C ILE A 109 0.11 10.29 17.71
N THR A 110 0.03 8.99 17.99
CA THR A 110 1.20 8.16 18.31
C THR A 110 1.33 7.02 17.31
N LEU A 111 2.55 6.52 17.13
CA LEU A 111 2.79 5.37 16.25
C LEU A 111 2.06 4.13 16.75
N GLY A 112 2.17 3.84 18.05
CA GLY A 112 1.48 2.71 18.69
C GLY A 112 -0.05 2.83 18.64
N GLY A 113 -0.58 4.04 18.77
CA GLY A 113 -2.02 4.30 18.65
C GLY A 113 -2.55 4.02 17.24
N ASN A 114 -1.81 4.41 16.19
CA ASN A 114 -2.21 4.10 14.81
C ASN A 114 -2.13 2.59 14.51
N ILE A 115 -1.06 1.91 14.95
CA ILE A 115 -0.87 0.47 14.71
C ILE A 115 -1.97 -0.34 15.40
N ALA A 116 -2.30 -0.01 16.65
CA ALA A 116 -3.32 -0.69 17.44
C ALA A 116 -4.73 -0.12 17.25
N GLY A 117 -4.88 0.90 16.41
CA GLY A 117 -6.14 1.61 16.19
C GLY A 117 -7.19 0.71 15.55
N THR A 118 -8.46 0.96 15.85
CA THR A 118 -9.60 0.22 15.27
C THR A 118 -10.16 0.87 14.01
N ILE A 119 -9.46 1.86 13.44
CA ILE A 119 -9.86 2.42 12.15
C ILE A 119 -9.60 1.35 11.10
N ILE A 120 -10.58 1.08 10.26
CA ILE A 120 -10.47 0.20 9.08
C ILE A 120 -9.36 0.60 8.09
N TYR A 121 -8.73 1.76 8.29
CA TYR A 121 -7.46 2.16 7.69
C TYR A 121 -6.30 1.72 8.60
N HIS A 122 -6.22 0.42 8.92
CA HIS A 122 -4.94 -0.17 9.34
C HIS A 122 -3.92 0.16 8.24
N GLU A 123 -2.68 0.50 8.59
CA GLU A 123 -1.62 0.80 7.62
C GLU A 123 -1.71 -0.16 6.43
N ALA A 124 -2.20 0.40 5.32
CA ALA A 124 -3.01 -0.32 4.37
C ALA A 124 -2.20 -1.41 3.68
N ILE A 125 -2.84 -2.55 3.45
CA ILE A 125 -2.34 -3.54 2.50
C ILE A 125 -1.87 -2.78 1.26
N LEU A 126 -0.57 -2.84 0.97
CA LEU A 126 0.02 -2.07 -0.11
C LEU A 126 -0.69 -2.41 -1.41
N PRO A 127 -0.93 -1.43 -2.31
CA PRO A 127 -1.19 -1.76 -3.69
C PRO A 127 -0.12 -2.73 -4.19
N LEU A 128 -0.53 -3.72 -4.98
CA LEU A 128 0.34 -4.74 -5.55
C LEU A 128 1.57 -4.10 -6.24
N LEU A 129 1.38 -2.94 -6.88
CA LEU A 129 2.45 -2.12 -7.43
C LEU A 129 3.60 -1.87 -6.44
N HIS A 130 3.29 -1.41 -5.23
CA HIS A 130 4.29 -1.09 -4.23
C HIS A 130 4.87 -2.35 -3.58
N ALA A 131 4.08 -3.41 -3.41
CA ALA A 131 4.61 -4.69 -2.94
C ALA A 131 5.66 -5.25 -3.93
N LEU A 132 5.33 -5.30 -5.23
CA LEU A 132 6.24 -5.77 -6.27
C LEU A 132 7.53 -4.94 -6.32
N ARG A 133 7.41 -3.61 -6.29
CA ARG A 133 8.56 -2.71 -6.46
C ARG A 133 9.42 -2.59 -5.20
N ASN A 134 8.80 -2.36 -4.06
CA ASN A 134 9.49 -1.96 -2.83
C ASN A 134 9.89 -3.17 -1.97
N GLN A 135 9.09 -4.23 -1.98
CA GLN A 135 9.37 -5.44 -1.19
C GLN A 135 10.10 -6.50 -2.01
N LEU A 136 9.70 -6.72 -3.27
CA LEU A 136 10.26 -7.77 -4.13
C LEU A 136 11.31 -7.28 -5.12
N GLY A 137 11.51 -5.97 -5.25
CA GLY A 137 12.51 -5.38 -6.16
C GLY A 137 12.15 -5.52 -7.66
N LEU A 138 10.93 -5.96 -7.99
CA LEU A 138 10.42 -6.08 -9.36
C LEU A 138 9.96 -4.69 -9.83
N THR A 139 10.90 -3.92 -10.34
CA THR A 139 10.69 -2.51 -10.70
C THR A 139 10.08 -2.29 -12.09
N GLY A 140 9.79 -3.37 -12.82
CA GLY A 140 9.20 -3.39 -14.16
C GLY A 140 7.87 -2.64 -14.25
N PRO A 141 6.86 -2.96 -13.41
CA PRO A 141 5.64 -2.17 -13.29
C PRO A 141 5.96 -0.75 -12.82
N LYS A 142 5.49 0.27 -13.53
CA LYS A 142 5.88 1.67 -13.27
C LYS A 142 4.78 2.48 -12.57
N PRO A 143 5.11 3.27 -11.53
CA PRO A 143 4.20 4.24 -10.94
C PRO A 143 4.04 5.41 -11.91
N GLY A 144 3.00 5.38 -12.74
CA GLY A 144 2.68 6.46 -13.67
C GLY A 144 1.71 7.46 -13.06
N CYS A 145 0.44 7.08 -12.99
CA CYS A 145 -0.64 7.93 -12.45
C CYS A 145 -1.18 7.46 -11.10
N GLU A 146 -0.96 6.19 -10.73
CA GLU A 146 -1.43 5.56 -9.48
C GLU A 146 -2.95 5.63 -9.22
N ASN A 147 -3.74 5.97 -10.24
CA ASN A 147 -5.20 6.03 -10.18
C ASN A 147 -5.87 5.14 -11.24
N GLY A 148 -5.09 4.33 -11.95
CA GLY A 148 -5.55 3.46 -13.02
C GLY A 148 -5.59 4.07 -14.42
N ASP A 149 -5.40 5.36 -14.65
CA ASP A 149 -5.60 5.92 -16.00
C ASP A 149 -4.55 5.46 -17.04
N CYS A 150 -3.27 5.39 -16.68
CA CYS A 150 -2.18 5.31 -17.67
C CYS A 150 -1.73 3.90 -18.08
N GLY A 151 -2.05 2.85 -17.31
CA GLY A 151 -1.64 1.46 -17.61
C GLY A 151 -0.13 1.16 -17.49
N ALA A 152 0.72 2.10 -17.10
CA ALA A 152 2.18 1.85 -16.98
C ALA A 152 2.55 0.81 -15.90
N CYS A 153 1.62 0.56 -14.97
CA CYS A 153 1.76 -0.41 -13.88
C CYS A 153 1.17 -1.80 -14.21
N THR A 154 0.76 -2.06 -15.45
CA THR A 154 0.09 -3.32 -15.79
C THR A 154 0.99 -4.52 -15.49
N VAL A 155 0.41 -5.54 -14.87
CA VAL A 155 0.94 -6.89 -14.65
C VAL A 155 -0.08 -7.91 -15.15
N LEU A 156 0.27 -9.19 -15.24
CA LEU A 156 -0.72 -10.25 -15.47
C LEU A 156 -1.07 -10.92 -14.15
N VAL A 157 -2.36 -11.15 -13.96
CA VAL A 157 -2.93 -11.97 -12.88
C VAL A 157 -3.69 -13.10 -13.58
N ASP A 158 -3.22 -14.33 -13.42
CA ASP A 158 -3.73 -15.51 -14.14
C ASP A 158 -3.85 -15.28 -15.65
N GLY A 159 -2.84 -14.63 -16.23
CA GLY A 159 -2.78 -14.30 -17.66
C GLY A 159 -3.56 -13.05 -18.10
N TRP A 160 -4.38 -12.44 -17.25
CA TRP A 160 -5.16 -11.23 -17.58
C TRP A 160 -4.44 -9.94 -17.14
N PRO A 161 -4.48 -8.85 -17.95
CA PRO A 161 -3.80 -7.61 -17.63
C PRO A 161 -4.55 -6.83 -16.55
N ILE A 162 -3.89 -6.59 -15.42
CA ILE A 162 -4.43 -5.85 -14.28
C ILE A 162 -3.54 -4.65 -13.95
N LYS A 163 -4.18 -3.53 -13.60
CA LYS A 163 -3.50 -2.32 -13.14
C LYS A 163 -3.10 -2.49 -11.68
N SER A 164 -1.83 -2.87 -11.43
CA SER A 164 -1.35 -3.21 -10.08
C SER A 164 -1.44 -2.08 -9.05
N CYS A 165 -1.62 -0.82 -9.46
CA CYS A 165 -1.91 0.29 -8.53
C CYS A 165 -3.34 0.27 -7.95
N LEU A 166 -4.27 -0.47 -8.56
CA LEU A 166 -5.67 -0.58 -8.14
C LEU A 166 -6.01 -1.94 -7.51
N MET A 167 -5.06 -2.87 -7.46
CA MET A 167 -5.19 -4.17 -6.81
C MET A 167 -4.37 -4.15 -5.52
N LEU A 168 -4.93 -4.61 -4.42
CA LEU A 168 -4.21 -4.76 -3.15
C LEU A 168 -3.33 -6.01 -3.20
N ALA A 169 -2.17 -5.97 -2.55
CA ALA A 169 -1.25 -7.10 -2.50
C ALA A 169 -1.88 -8.37 -1.88
N VAL A 170 -2.82 -8.22 -0.94
CA VAL A 170 -3.55 -9.36 -0.36
C VAL A 170 -4.43 -10.07 -1.39
N GLU A 171 -4.94 -9.35 -2.40
CA GLU A 171 -5.80 -9.93 -3.43
C GLU A 171 -4.99 -10.79 -4.41
N ALA A 172 -3.65 -10.70 -4.39
CA ALA A 172 -2.76 -11.51 -5.22
C ALA A 172 -2.41 -12.87 -4.58
N VAL A 173 -2.88 -13.13 -3.35
CA VAL A 173 -2.68 -14.42 -2.70
C VAL A 173 -3.38 -15.50 -3.51
N ASP A 174 -2.70 -16.63 -3.71
CA ASP A 174 -3.17 -17.78 -4.51
C ASP A 174 -3.37 -17.52 -6.01
N HIS A 175 -2.93 -16.37 -6.51
CA HIS A 175 -2.95 -16.03 -7.94
C HIS A 175 -1.54 -16.06 -8.56
N GLU A 176 -1.45 -16.40 -9.85
CA GLU A 176 -0.19 -16.31 -10.59
C GLU A 176 0.04 -14.87 -11.06
N ILE A 177 1.11 -14.23 -10.57
CA ILE A 177 1.49 -12.87 -10.95
C ILE A 177 2.68 -12.88 -11.90
N THR A 178 2.50 -12.38 -13.11
CA THR A 178 3.60 -12.19 -14.08
C THR A 178 3.85 -10.70 -14.31
N THR A 179 5.10 -10.27 -14.13
CA THR A 179 5.56 -8.93 -14.48
C THR A 179 6.37 -8.97 -15.78
N VAL A 180 6.81 -7.81 -16.28
CA VAL A 180 7.61 -7.74 -17.52
C VAL A 180 8.95 -8.49 -17.39
N GLU A 181 9.50 -8.58 -16.18
CA GLU A 181 10.67 -9.39 -15.86
C GLU A 181 10.45 -10.88 -16.12
N GLY A 182 9.21 -11.37 -16.00
CA GLY A 182 8.81 -12.74 -16.33
C GLY A 182 8.64 -13.00 -17.83
N LEU A 183 8.62 -11.96 -18.67
CA LEU A 183 8.47 -12.08 -20.13
C LEU A 183 9.80 -12.27 -20.87
N GLN A 184 10.89 -12.61 -20.18
CA GLN A 184 12.18 -12.83 -20.83
C GLN A 184 12.09 -13.88 -21.95
N GLY A 185 12.47 -13.48 -23.16
CA GLY A 185 12.43 -14.36 -24.33
C GLY A 185 11.06 -14.44 -25.01
N ALA A 186 10.04 -13.73 -24.52
CA ALA A 186 8.76 -13.63 -25.20
C ALA A 186 8.89 -12.84 -26.51
N LEU A 187 8.22 -13.30 -27.57
CA LEU A 187 8.25 -12.69 -28.91
C LEU A 187 7.90 -11.20 -28.90
N VAL A 188 7.03 -10.78 -27.98
CA VAL A 188 6.60 -9.38 -27.84
C VAL A 188 7.74 -8.43 -27.54
N GLN A 189 8.77 -8.85 -26.78
CA GLN A 189 9.91 -7.99 -26.45
C GLN A 189 10.73 -7.68 -27.70
N GLN A 190 11.04 -8.71 -28.48
CA GLN A 190 11.79 -8.55 -29.73
C GLN A 190 10.99 -7.76 -30.78
N ALA A 191 9.69 -8.04 -30.91
CA ALA A 191 8.82 -7.31 -31.82
C ALA A 191 8.77 -5.80 -31.52
N PHE A 192 8.78 -5.41 -30.23
CA PHE A 192 8.85 -3.99 -29.85
C PHE A 192 10.17 -3.33 -30.24
N VAL A 193 11.28 -4.06 -30.17
CA VAL A 193 12.60 -3.59 -30.62
C VAL A 193 12.62 -3.44 -32.14
N ASP A 194 12.22 -4.47 -32.88
CA ASP A 194 12.29 -4.50 -34.34
C ASP A 194 11.40 -3.44 -34.99
N ASN A 195 10.28 -3.10 -34.34
CA ASN A 195 9.31 -2.11 -34.83
C ASN A 195 9.49 -0.72 -34.20
N TRP A 196 10.54 -0.48 -33.41
CA TRP A 196 10.79 0.82 -32.75
C TRP A 196 9.60 1.29 -31.89
N ALA A 197 8.92 0.35 -31.23
CA ALA A 197 7.67 0.58 -30.49
C ALA A 197 7.86 1.21 -29.10
N PHE A 198 8.98 1.91 -28.87
CA PHE A 198 9.25 2.65 -27.65
C PHE A 198 10.25 3.79 -27.88
N GLN A 199 10.24 4.76 -26.96
CA GLN A 199 11.24 5.83 -26.92
C GLN A 199 11.78 5.98 -25.49
N CYS A 200 11.08 6.71 -24.62
CA CYS A 200 11.52 6.90 -23.23
C CYS A 200 11.48 5.61 -22.38
N GLY A 201 10.76 4.58 -22.84
CA GLY A 201 10.68 3.27 -22.20
C GLY A 201 9.73 3.18 -20.99
N TYR A 202 9.22 4.30 -20.45
CA TYR A 202 8.48 4.27 -19.18
C TYR A 202 7.16 3.50 -19.25
N CYS A 203 6.36 3.72 -20.29
CA CYS A 203 5.09 3.00 -20.49
C CYS A 203 5.27 1.59 -21.09
N THR A 204 6.47 1.27 -21.56
CA THR A 204 6.74 0.08 -22.38
C THR A 204 6.46 -1.21 -21.62
N SER A 205 6.80 -1.30 -20.33
CA SER A 205 6.46 -2.47 -19.50
C SER A 205 4.97 -2.80 -19.56
N GLY A 206 4.12 -1.80 -19.38
CA GLY A 206 2.67 -2.00 -19.39
C GLY A 206 2.16 -2.44 -20.77
N PHE A 207 2.68 -1.84 -21.84
CA PHE A 207 2.32 -2.25 -23.21
C PHE A 207 2.75 -3.68 -23.53
N LEU A 208 3.94 -4.10 -23.09
CA LEU A 208 4.42 -5.47 -23.27
C LEU A 208 3.48 -6.47 -22.59
N MET A 209 3.02 -6.20 -21.35
CA MET A 209 2.07 -7.07 -20.66
C MET A 209 0.75 -7.18 -21.42
N VAL A 210 0.17 -6.04 -21.84
CA VAL A 210 -1.10 -6.00 -22.57
C VAL A 210 -1.00 -6.72 -23.90
N CYS A 211 0.06 -6.47 -24.68
CA CYS A 211 0.24 -7.09 -25.99
C CYS A 211 0.52 -8.60 -25.87
N HIS A 212 1.27 -9.03 -24.85
CA HIS A 212 1.51 -10.46 -24.59
C HIS A 212 0.20 -11.20 -24.26
N SER A 213 -0.61 -10.62 -23.36
CA SER A 213 -1.89 -11.19 -22.98
C SER A 213 -2.87 -11.19 -24.15
N LEU A 214 -2.94 -10.10 -24.93
CA LEU A 214 -3.75 -10.02 -26.15
C LEU A 214 -3.41 -11.14 -27.13
N ALA A 215 -2.12 -11.34 -27.46
CA ALA A 215 -1.72 -12.39 -28.40
C ALA A 215 -2.01 -13.80 -27.89
N THR A 216 -2.01 -13.99 -26.57
CA THR A 216 -2.31 -15.29 -25.95
C THR A 216 -3.82 -15.58 -25.94
N ILE A 217 -4.65 -14.56 -25.65
CA ILE A 217 -6.10 -14.71 -25.47
C ILE A 217 -6.85 -14.57 -26.80
N HIS A 218 -6.36 -13.71 -27.69
CA HIS A 218 -6.93 -13.43 -29.01
C HIS A 218 -5.84 -13.55 -30.10
N PRO A 219 -5.38 -14.77 -30.43
CA PRO A 219 -4.35 -14.98 -31.44
C PRO A 219 -4.74 -14.53 -32.85
N ASP A 220 -6.04 -14.35 -33.10
CA ASP A 220 -6.64 -13.87 -34.35
C ASP A 220 -7.14 -12.41 -34.26
N ALA A 221 -6.70 -11.65 -33.26
CA ALA A 221 -7.14 -10.27 -33.02
C ALA A 221 -7.01 -9.39 -34.28
N ASP A 222 -8.14 -8.76 -34.65
CA ASP A 222 -8.19 -7.79 -35.73
C ASP A 222 -7.73 -6.39 -35.27
N ASP A 223 -7.67 -5.44 -36.21
CA ASP A 223 -7.23 -4.07 -35.93
C ASP A 223 -8.09 -3.37 -34.86
N LEU A 224 -9.40 -3.67 -34.83
CA LEU A 224 -10.32 -3.08 -33.86
C LEU A 224 -10.07 -3.64 -32.45
N THR A 225 -9.86 -4.95 -32.35
CA THR A 225 -9.53 -5.63 -31.09
C THR A 225 -8.20 -5.14 -30.55
N ILE A 226 -7.17 -5.06 -31.41
CA ILE A 226 -5.86 -4.51 -31.05
C ILE A 226 -6.02 -3.08 -30.51
N GLN A 227 -6.75 -2.22 -31.22
CA GLN A 227 -6.96 -0.84 -30.80
C GLN A 227 -7.70 -0.77 -29.46
N ALA A 228 -8.72 -1.59 -29.24
CA ALA A 228 -9.47 -1.62 -27.98
C ALA A 228 -8.58 -2.01 -26.80
N TRP A 229 -7.69 -2.99 -26.97
CA TRP A 229 -6.75 -3.39 -25.93
C TRP A 229 -5.69 -2.32 -25.67
N LEU A 230 -5.13 -1.70 -26.71
CA LEU A 230 -4.10 -0.65 -26.54
C LEU A 230 -4.63 0.60 -25.81
N GLN A 231 -5.94 0.84 -25.79
CA GLN A 231 -6.55 1.96 -25.04
C GLN A 231 -6.36 1.85 -23.53
N SER A 232 -5.98 0.68 -23.00
CA SER A 232 -5.71 0.53 -21.55
C SER A 232 -4.44 1.26 -21.10
N ASN A 233 -3.60 1.70 -22.04
CA ASN A 233 -2.27 2.23 -21.79
C ASN A 233 -2.04 3.55 -22.53
N LEU A 234 -1.41 4.51 -21.83
CA LEU A 234 -1.05 5.81 -22.39
C LEU A 234 0.44 5.86 -22.71
N CYS A 235 0.75 6.28 -23.94
CA CYS A 235 2.09 6.70 -24.32
C CYS A 235 2.10 8.18 -24.69
N ARG A 236 3.10 8.91 -24.19
CA ARG A 236 3.31 10.32 -24.54
C ARG A 236 4.36 10.54 -25.62
N CYS A 237 5.25 9.58 -25.85
CA CYS A 237 6.40 9.74 -26.75
C CYS A 237 6.14 9.18 -28.15
N THR A 238 5.49 8.01 -28.25
CA THR A 238 5.20 7.36 -29.53
C THR A 238 3.86 7.80 -30.11
N GLY A 239 3.64 7.54 -31.40
CA GLY A 239 2.37 7.76 -32.10
C GLY A 239 1.39 6.58 -32.05
N TYR A 240 1.68 5.53 -31.27
CA TYR A 240 0.93 4.25 -31.16
C TYR A 240 1.01 3.33 -32.39
N GLU A 241 1.30 3.85 -33.57
CA GLU A 241 1.38 3.06 -34.81
C GLU A 241 2.48 1.99 -34.72
N GLU A 242 3.65 2.33 -34.17
CA GLU A 242 4.77 1.41 -33.99
C GLU A 242 4.42 0.28 -33.01
N ILE A 243 3.67 0.59 -31.95
CA ILE A 243 3.17 -0.39 -30.97
C ILE A 243 2.16 -1.33 -31.63
N LYS A 244 1.26 -0.79 -32.46
CA LYS A 244 0.30 -1.57 -33.24
C LYS A 244 1.01 -2.50 -34.24
N ASN A 245 2.09 -2.05 -34.88
CA ASN A 245 2.88 -2.88 -35.79
C ASN A 245 3.61 -4.00 -35.04
N ALA A 246 4.17 -3.70 -33.86
CA ALA A 246 4.81 -4.71 -33.02
C ALA A 246 3.84 -5.84 -32.65
N VAL A 247 2.63 -5.53 -32.18
CA VAL A 247 1.67 -6.58 -31.78
C VAL A 247 1.16 -7.39 -32.97
N LYS A 248 0.98 -6.77 -34.15
CA LYS A 248 0.68 -7.49 -35.39
C LYS A 248 1.78 -8.48 -35.78
N ALA A 249 3.04 -8.09 -35.62
CA ALA A 249 4.18 -8.97 -35.88
C ALA A 249 4.17 -10.18 -34.94
N VAL A 250 3.81 -9.99 -33.66
CA VAL A 250 3.65 -11.10 -32.70
C VAL A 250 2.54 -12.06 -33.14
N LEU A 251 1.36 -11.56 -33.50
CA LEU A 251 0.22 -12.38 -33.93
C LEU A 251 0.54 -13.18 -35.22
N ALA A 252 1.23 -12.55 -36.17
CA ALA A 252 1.68 -13.22 -37.38
C ALA A 252 2.73 -14.32 -37.12
N GLY A 253 3.67 -14.08 -36.20
CA GLY A 253 4.72 -15.03 -35.83
C GLY A 253 4.23 -16.26 -35.03
N GLN A 254 3.06 -16.16 -34.39
CA GLN A 254 2.42 -17.29 -33.70
C GLN A 254 1.59 -18.18 -34.63
N SER A 255 1.27 -17.70 -35.84
CA SER A 255 0.50 -18.44 -36.85
C SER A 255 1.35 -19.40 -37.69
N SER A 256 2.61 -19.65 -37.28
CA SER A 256 3.61 -20.49 -37.98
C SER A 256 4.02 -21.68 -37.13
#